data_AF-A0A1M7ZFP4-F1
#
_entry.id   AF-A0A1M7ZFP4-F1
#
_cell.length_a   1.000
_cell.length_b   1.000
_cell.length_c   1.000
_cell.angle_alpha   90.00
_cell.angle_beta   90.00
_cell.angle_gamma   90.00
#
_symmetry.space_group_name_H-M   'P 1'
#
loop_
_entity.id
_entity.type
_entity.pdbx_description
1 polymer ?
#
loop_
_entity_poly.entity_id
_entity_poly.type
_entity_poly.pdbx_seq_one_letter_code
_entity_poly.pdbx_strand_id
1 'polypeptide(L)'
;MPAQPLELILGRQFMDTLSIPAFLVDTQGNLLFYNEPAEEIFGLRFGETGGMKVEEWATIFTPMDAKGNPLRPEDLPLVKTLTTQVPANGSMFINNLNGERVPISVSAFPIIGRPDRYLGAMAMFWKSEII
;
A
#
# COMPACT_ATOMS: atom_id res chain seq x y z
N MET A 1 23.53 7.11 5.59
CA MET A 1 22.19 6.98 4.97
C MET A 1 21.53 8.34 5.06
N PRO A 2 21.00 8.93 3.98
CA PRO A 2 20.25 10.18 4.11
C PRO A 2 19.07 9.93 5.07
N ALA A 3 18.82 10.88 5.97
CA ALA A 3 17.67 10.83 6.86
C ALA A 3 16.39 10.81 6.02
N GLN A 4 15.41 9.98 6.40
CA GLN A 4 14.10 10.02 5.76
C GLN A 4 13.47 11.41 5.92
N PRO A 5 12.78 11.93 4.89
CA PRO A 5 11.97 13.13 4.99
C PRO A 5 11.01 13.09 6.19
N LEU A 6 10.85 14.22 6.88
CA LEU A 6 9.98 14.35 8.06
C LEU A 6 8.55 13.88 7.76
N GLU A 7 8.02 14.19 6.58
CA GLU A 7 6.67 13.80 6.18
C GLU A 7 6.47 12.29 6.12
N LEU A 8 7.51 11.53 5.72
CA LEU A 8 7.47 10.07 5.70
C LEU A 8 7.59 9.49 7.11
N ILE A 9 8.39 10.12 7.97
CA ILE A 9 8.50 9.75 9.40
C ILE A 9 7.14 9.95 10.09
N LEU A 10 6.53 11.11 9.91
CA LEU A 10 5.21 11.43 10.46
C LEU A 10 4.12 10.55 9.85
N GLY A 11 4.18 10.27 8.54
CA GLY A 11 3.25 9.36 7.87
C GLY A 11 3.29 7.96 8.47
N ARG A 12 4.50 7.42 8.68
CA ARG A 12 4.69 6.14 9.37
C ARG A 12 4.11 6.16 10.79
N GLN A 13 4.45 7.17 11.61
CA GLN A 13 3.95 7.29 12.97
C GLN A 13 2.43 7.40 13.02
N PHE A 14 1.84 8.16 12.10
CA PHE A 14 0.39 8.27 11.98
C PHE A 14 -0.23 6.90 11.69
N MET A 15 0.25 6.19 10.67
CA MET A 15 -0.26 4.86 10.29
C MET A 15 -0.17 3.84 11.41
N ASP A 16 0.91 3.88 12.21
CA ASP A 16 1.12 2.98 13.35
C ASP A 16 0.04 3.11 14.42
N THR A 17 -0.59 4.29 14.53
CA THR A 17 -1.71 4.54 15.46
C THR A 17 -3.10 4.26 14.89
N LEU A 18 -3.21 3.93 13.60
CA LEU A 18 -4.49 3.70 12.94
C LEU A 18 -4.97 2.26 13.10
N SER A 19 -6.27 2.10 13.35
CA SER A 19 -6.96 0.81 13.23
C SER A 19 -7.36 0.46 11.79
N ILE A 20 -7.05 1.32 10.81
CA ILE A 20 -7.29 1.06 9.40
C ILE A 20 -5.99 0.56 8.76
N PRO A 21 -6.02 -0.54 7.98
CA PRO A 21 -4.87 -1.03 7.22
C PRO A 21 -4.30 0.05 6.29
N ALA A 22 -2.98 0.26 6.39
CA ALA A 22 -2.28 1.27 5.62
C ALA A 22 -0.92 0.77 5.11
N PHE A 23 -0.51 1.28 3.95
CA PHE A 23 0.71 0.92 3.23
C PHE A 23 1.43 2.20 2.77
N LEU A 24 2.73 2.30 3.00
CA LEU A 24 3.55 3.47 2.70
C LEU A 24 4.72 3.11 1.81
N VAL A 25 4.90 3.86 0.73
CA VAL A 25 5.98 3.67 -0.23
C VAL A 25 6.75 4.95 -0.51
N ASP A 26 8.00 4.83 -0.94
CA ASP A 26 8.79 5.94 -1.48
C ASP A 26 8.39 6.29 -2.93
N THR A 27 9.09 7.24 -3.55
CA THR A 27 8.84 7.69 -4.94
C THR A 27 9.13 6.63 -5.99
N GLN A 28 9.87 5.57 -5.66
CA GLN A 28 10.16 4.44 -6.53
C GLN A 28 9.15 3.29 -6.31
N GLY A 29 8.24 3.42 -5.35
CA GLY A 29 7.30 2.36 -4.98
C GLY A 29 7.88 1.33 -4.02
N ASN A 30 9.08 1.55 -3.48
CA ASN A 30 9.63 0.67 -2.46
C ASN A 30 8.81 0.82 -1.18
N LEU A 31 8.41 -0.30 -0.61
CA LEU A 31 7.69 -0.37 0.64
C LEU A 31 8.58 0.12 1.79
N LEU A 32 8.07 1.13 2.50
CA LEU A 32 8.69 1.70 3.68
C LEU A 32 8.06 1.18 4.98
N PHE A 33 6.75 0.97 4.98
CA PHE A 33 5.99 0.55 6.16
C PHE A 33 4.56 0.09 5.82
N TYR A 34 4.05 -0.88 6.56
CA TYR A 34 2.61 -1.14 6.71
C TYR A 34 2.31 -1.50 8.16
N ASN A 35 1.12 -1.16 8.64
CA ASN A 35 0.74 -1.29 10.06
C ASN A 35 0.15 -2.67 10.42
N GLU A 36 -0.04 -2.93 11.70
CA GLU A 36 -0.58 -4.21 12.23
C GLU A 36 -1.92 -4.63 11.57
N PRO A 37 -2.92 -3.75 11.36
CA PRO A 37 -4.13 -4.13 10.63
C PRO A 37 -3.88 -4.59 9.18
N ALA A 38 -2.83 -4.08 8.52
CA ALA A 38 -2.43 -4.57 7.20
C ALA A 38 -1.75 -5.94 7.29
N GLU A 39 -1.00 -6.23 8.36
CA GLU A 39 -0.44 -7.56 8.61
C GLU A 39 -1.53 -8.63 8.66
N GLU A 40 -2.69 -8.34 9.28
CA GLU A 40 -3.82 -9.27 9.35
C GLU A 40 -4.43 -9.58 7.97
N ILE A 41 -4.52 -8.56 7.09
CA ILE A 41 -5.04 -8.76 5.74
C ILE A 41 -4.05 -9.53 4.88
N PHE A 42 -2.76 -9.29 5.03
CA PHE A 42 -1.74 -9.95 4.23
C PHE A 42 -1.33 -11.33 4.76
N GLY A 43 -1.48 -11.56 6.07
CA GLY A 43 -0.94 -12.72 6.76
C GLY A 43 0.58 -12.68 6.93
N LEU A 44 1.19 -11.50 6.92
CA LEU A 44 2.65 -11.32 6.97
C LEU A 44 3.04 -10.12 7.84
N ARG A 45 3.90 -10.32 8.83
CA ARG A 45 4.29 -9.23 9.74
C ARG A 45 5.35 -8.33 9.12
N PHE A 46 5.22 -7.01 9.28
CA PHE A 46 6.22 -6.05 8.82
C PHE A 46 7.56 -6.27 9.54
N GLY A 47 7.53 -6.68 10.82
CA GLY A 47 8.75 -6.99 11.57
C GLY A 47 9.58 -8.14 10.99
N GLU A 48 8.99 -9.00 10.16
CA GLU A 48 9.66 -10.14 9.53
C GLU A 48 10.24 -9.78 8.15
N THR A 49 9.60 -8.87 7.43
CA THR A 49 9.98 -8.47 6.07
C THR A 49 10.81 -7.18 6.03
N GLY A 50 10.48 -6.23 6.89
CA GLY A 50 10.99 -4.87 6.83
C GLY A 50 10.53 -4.13 5.56
N GLY A 51 11.30 -3.11 5.18
CA GLY A 51 11.09 -2.43 3.90
C GLY A 51 11.49 -3.34 2.74
N MET A 52 10.69 -3.33 1.66
CA MET A 52 10.85 -4.21 0.51
C MET A 52 10.89 -3.41 -0.79
N LYS A 53 11.62 -3.91 -1.79
CA LYS A 53 11.56 -3.30 -3.13
C LYS A 53 10.21 -3.56 -3.78
N VAL A 54 9.83 -2.73 -4.75
CA VAL A 54 8.57 -2.90 -5.47
C VAL A 54 8.45 -4.26 -6.15
N GLU A 55 9.54 -4.75 -6.74
CA GLU A 55 9.54 -6.05 -7.41
C GLU A 55 9.36 -7.21 -6.43
N GLU A 56 9.82 -7.04 -5.20
CA GLU A 56 9.72 -8.05 -4.14
C GLU A 56 8.28 -8.09 -3.59
N TRP A 57 7.76 -6.97 -3.09
CA TRP A 57 6.42 -6.98 -2.51
C TRP A 57 5.33 -7.20 -3.54
N ALA A 58 5.52 -6.84 -4.82
CA ALA A 58 4.57 -7.14 -5.89
C ALA A 58 4.44 -8.65 -6.18
N THR A 59 5.44 -9.45 -5.83
CA THR A 59 5.33 -10.92 -5.92
C THR A 59 4.60 -11.54 -4.72
N ILE A 60 4.68 -10.87 -3.56
CA ILE A 60 4.07 -11.32 -2.31
C ILE A 60 2.59 -10.92 -2.27
N PHE A 61 2.30 -9.67 -2.61
CA PHE A 61 0.94 -9.12 -2.63
C PHE A 61 0.50 -9.04 -4.08
N THR A 62 -0.27 -10.03 -4.54
CA THR A 62 -0.81 -10.05 -5.92
C THR A 62 -2.30 -9.66 -5.90
N PRO A 63 -2.65 -8.42 -6.30
CA PRO A 63 -4.03 -7.98 -6.49
C PRO A 63 -4.74 -8.77 -7.59
N MET A 64 -5.99 -9.13 -7.35
CA MET A 64 -6.82 -9.88 -8.30
C MET A 64 -8.12 -9.13 -8.61
N ASP A 65 -8.63 -9.32 -9.83
CA ASP A 65 -9.98 -8.92 -10.23
C ASP A 65 -11.04 -9.85 -9.60
N ALA A 66 -12.34 -9.64 -9.88
CA ALA A 66 -13.44 -10.48 -9.39
C ALA A 66 -13.44 -11.93 -9.92
N LYS A 67 -12.77 -12.19 -11.05
CA LYS A 67 -12.64 -13.53 -11.65
C LYS A 67 -11.40 -14.28 -11.16
N GLY A 68 -10.55 -13.65 -10.35
CA GLY A 68 -9.31 -14.24 -9.84
C GLY A 68 -8.12 -14.07 -10.78
N ASN A 69 -8.19 -13.19 -11.77
CA ASN A 69 -7.06 -12.85 -12.61
C ASN A 69 -6.23 -11.73 -11.97
N PRO A 70 -4.89 -11.77 -12.07
CA PRO A 70 -4.06 -10.67 -11.61
C PRO A 70 -4.45 -9.35 -12.27
N LEU A 71 -4.59 -8.29 -11.48
CA LEU A 71 -4.72 -6.94 -12.02
C LEU A 71 -3.40 -6.49 -12.61
N ARG A 72 -3.47 -5.74 -13.70
CA ARG A 72 -2.27 -5.12 -14.28
C ARG A 72 -1.78 -4.03 -13.34
N PRO A 73 -0.46 -3.81 -13.21
CA PRO A 73 0.08 -2.78 -12.32
C PRO A 73 -0.54 -1.40 -12.55
N GLU A 74 -0.76 -1.00 -13.80
CA GLU A 74 -1.37 0.28 -14.17
C GLU A 74 -2.82 0.45 -13.71
N ASP A 75 -3.51 -0.64 -13.36
CA ASP A 75 -4.89 -0.61 -12.87
C ASP A 75 -4.95 -0.40 -11.35
N LEU A 76 -3.84 -0.63 -10.64
CA LEU A 76 -3.75 -0.53 -9.18
C LEU A 76 -3.79 0.93 -8.71
N PRO A 77 -4.64 1.29 -7.73
CA PRO A 77 -4.73 2.66 -7.21
C PRO A 77 -3.38 3.23 -6.76
N LEU A 78 -2.58 2.44 -6.04
CA LEU A 78 -1.26 2.90 -5.57
C LEU A 78 -0.32 3.25 -6.74
N VAL A 79 -0.27 2.41 -7.78
CA VAL A 79 0.58 2.63 -8.96
C VAL A 79 0.10 3.82 -9.77
N LYS A 80 -1.22 3.99 -9.93
CA LYS A 80 -1.81 5.19 -10.55
C LYS A 80 -1.38 6.45 -9.81
N THR A 81 -1.42 6.43 -8.48
CA THR A 81 -1.00 7.56 -7.65
C THR A 81 0.51 7.83 -7.74
N LEU A 82 1.35 6.78 -7.76
CA LEU A 82 2.80 6.94 -7.97
C LEU A 82 3.11 7.57 -9.33
N THR A 83 2.36 7.19 -10.37
CA THR A 83 2.59 7.63 -11.75
C THR A 83 2.08 9.05 -11.99
N THR A 84 0.89 9.37 -11.48
CA THR A 84 0.19 10.63 -11.80
C THR A 84 0.37 11.70 -10.73
N GLN A 85 0.81 11.34 -9.52
CA GLN A 85 0.83 12.21 -8.34
C GLN A 85 -0.55 12.78 -8.01
N VAL A 86 -1.61 12.02 -8.31
CA VAL A 86 -3.01 12.34 -8.00
C VAL A 86 -3.62 11.20 -7.18
N PRO A 87 -4.55 11.48 -6.24
CA PRO A 87 -5.27 10.42 -5.53
C PRO A 87 -6.00 9.47 -6.47
N ALA A 88 -6.01 8.18 -6.15
CA ALA A 88 -6.72 7.15 -6.89
C ALA A 88 -7.42 6.19 -5.92
N ASN A 89 -8.52 5.60 -6.34
CA ASN A 89 -9.27 4.61 -5.57
C ASN A 89 -9.73 3.45 -6.46
N GLY A 90 -10.13 2.36 -5.83
CA GLY A 90 -10.67 1.20 -6.51
C GLY A 90 -10.97 0.06 -5.55
N SER A 91 -11.55 -1.00 -6.08
CA SER A 91 -11.82 -2.23 -5.34
C SER A 91 -11.14 -3.41 -6.03
N MET A 92 -10.63 -4.33 -5.23
CA MET A 92 -9.84 -5.47 -5.70
C MET A 92 -9.84 -6.58 -4.65
N PHE A 93 -9.30 -7.73 -5.00
CA PHE A 93 -9.12 -8.84 -4.07
C PHE A 93 -7.65 -9.01 -3.73
N ILE A 94 -7.36 -9.33 -2.47
CA ILE A 94 -6.04 -9.77 -2.01
C ILE A 94 -6.13 -11.25 -1.68
N ASN A 95 -5.22 -12.03 -2.25
CA ASN A 95 -4.96 -13.38 -1.75
C ASN A 95 -3.95 -13.25 -0.61
N ASN A 96 -4.37 -13.53 0.61
CA ASN A 96 -3.47 -13.51 1.75
C ASN A 96 -2.59 -14.78 1.77
N LEU A 97 -1.54 -14.79 2.58
CA LEU A 97 -0.66 -15.96 2.70
C LEU A 97 -1.36 -17.20 3.27
N ASN A 98 -2.55 -17.05 3.85
CA ASN A 98 -3.38 -18.15 4.33
C ASN A 98 -4.25 -18.77 3.21
N GLY A 99 -4.17 -18.25 1.97
CA GLY A 99 -4.95 -18.72 0.83
C GLY A 99 -6.39 -18.20 0.79
N GLU A 100 -6.75 -17.27 1.67
CA GLU A 100 -8.06 -16.61 1.64
C GLU A 100 -8.06 -15.45 0.66
N ARG A 101 -9.17 -15.31 -0.06
CA ARG A 101 -9.40 -14.23 -1.01
C ARG A 101 -10.26 -13.15 -0.39
N VAL A 102 -9.65 -12.03 -0.04
CA VAL A 102 -10.26 -10.94 0.73
C VAL A 102 -10.63 -9.79 -0.21
N PRO A 103 -11.93 -9.44 -0.36
CA PRO A 103 -12.32 -8.24 -1.08
C PRO A 103 -11.94 -6.99 -0.28
N ILE A 104 -11.28 -6.05 -0.91
CA ILE A 104 -10.88 -4.79 -0.31
C ILE A 104 -11.26 -3.59 -1.20
N SER A 105 -11.55 -2.48 -0.53
CA SER A 105 -11.56 -1.16 -1.15
C SER A 105 -10.27 -0.45 -0.78
N VAL A 106 -9.64 0.22 -1.75
CA VAL A 106 -8.34 0.87 -1.62
C VAL A 106 -8.46 2.34 -2.01
N SER A 107 -7.87 3.22 -1.22
CA SER A 107 -7.67 4.63 -1.55
C SER A 107 -6.20 4.99 -1.36
N ALA A 108 -5.57 5.49 -2.41
CA ALA A 108 -4.18 5.93 -2.43
C ALA A 108 -4.09 7.44 -2.67
N PHE A 109 -3.11 8.07 -2.02
CA PHE A 109 -2.83 9.50 -2.17
C PHE A 109 -1.32 9.78 -2.11
N PRO A 110 -0.84 10.79 -2.86
CA PRO A 110 0.57 11.12 -2.89
C PRO A 110 0.97 11.85 -1.60
N ILE A 111 2.20 11.64 -1.15
CA ILE A 111 2.81 12.42 -0.07
C ILE A 111 3.65 13.51 -0.73
N ILE A 112 3.18 14.75 -0.62
CA ILE A 112 3.84 15.93 -1.18
C ILE A 112 4.20 16.86 -0.02
N GLY A 113 5.50 16.96 0.27
CA GLY A 113 6.05 17.88 1.26
C GLY A 113 6.22 19.29 0.71
N ARG A 114 6.44 20.29 1.58
CA ARG A 114 6.67 21.68 1.13
C ARG A 114 8.08 21.85 0.52
N PRO A 115 8.28 22.71 -0.50
CA PRO A 115 7.25 23.51 -1.18
C PRO A 115 6.43 22.76 -2.24
N ASP A 116 6.88 21.63 -2.79
CA ASP A 116 6.12 20.71 -3.67
C ASP A 116 6.96 19.45 -3.93
N ARG A 117 7.56 18.90 -2.86
CA ARG A 117 8.49 17.78 -2.96
C ARG A 117 7.69 16.49 -2.91
N TYR A 118 7.63 15.78 -4.03
CA TYR A 118 7.07 14.43 -4.07
C TYR A 118 7.95 13.44 -3.30
N LEU A 119 7.35 12.71 -2.36
CA LEU A 119 8.07 11.83 -1.43
C LEU A 119 7.64 10.36 -1.52
N GLY A 120 6.57 10.08 -2.23
CA GLY A 120 6.00 8.74 -2.35
C GLY A 120 4.49 8.77 -2.21
N ALA A 121 3.90 7.68 -1.73
CA ALA A 121 2.45 7.56 -1.60
C ALA A 121 2.05 6.73 -0.39
N MET A 122 0.84 6.97 0.10
CA MET A 122 0.18 6.13 1.09
C MET A 122 -1.07 5.52 0.47
N ALA A 123 -1.33 4.25 0.75
CA ALA A 123 -2.59 3.59 0.47
C ALA A 123 -3.24 3.15 1.77
N MET A 124 -4.52 3.39 1.91
CA MET A 124 -5.37 2.85 2.97
C MET A 124 -6.38 1.91 2.34
N PHE A 125 -6.71 0.84 3.05
CA PHE A 125 -7.65 -0.14 2.54
C PHE A 125 -8.43 -0.82 3.65
N TRP A 126 -9.60 -1.33 3.32
CA TRP A 126 -10.49 -2.01 4.27
C TRP A 126 -11.24 -3.13 3.57
N LYS A 127 -11.64 -4.14 4.34
CA LYS A 127 -12.52 -5.20 3.85
C LYS A 127 -13.82 -4.56 3.35
N SER A 128 -14.19 -4.89 2.13
CA SER A 128 -15.45 -4.43 1.54
C SER A 128 -16.48 -5.54 1.68
N GLU A 129 -17.68 -5.23 2.16
CA GLU A 129 -18.80 -6.16 2.08
C GLU A 129 -19.26 -6.22 0.61
N ILE A 130 -18.78 -7.24 -0.10
CA ILE A 130 -19.26 -7.69 -1.41
C ILE A 130 -18.84 -6.78 -2.60
N ILE A 131 -18.28 -7.42 -3.63
CA ILE A 131 -18.24 -6.94 -5.03
C ILE A 131 -19.16 -7.86 -5.81
#